data_AF-A0A5C6D767-F1
#
_entry.id   AF-A0A5C6D767-F1
#
_cell.length_a   1.000
_cell.length_b   1.000
_cell.length_c   1.000
_cell.angle_alpha   90.00
_cell.angle_beta   90.00
_cell.angle_gamma   90.00
#
_symmetry.space_group_name_H-M   'P 1'
#
loop_
_entity.id
_entity.type
_entity.pdbx_description
1 polymer ?
#
loop_
_entity_poly.entity_id
_entity_poly.type
_entity_poly.pdbx_seq_one_letter_code
_entity_poly.pdbx_strand_id
1 'polypeptide(L)'
;MSVDKPSGINHNLIGRILTNQNLGKSDETKKMSSGVSNDAQTLAGGDKVEISSEARELHKILSGLKDQVKQMPDTRKEKIELVKARIETGVYEKDAVIKEVARSIKDSGLL
;
A
#
# COMPACT_ATOMS: atom_id res chain seq x y z
N MET A 1 -41.33 29.22 23.37
CA MET A 1 -39.90 29.10 23.02
C MET A 1 -39.82 29.14 21.50
N SER A 2 -39.28 30.22 20.96
CA SER A 2 -39.23 30.51 19.52
C SER A 2 -37.88 30.06 18.98
N VAL A 3 -37.86 29.31 17.88
CA VAL A 3 -36.63 28.82 17.25
C VAL A 3 -36.24 29.76 16.10
N ASP A 4 -35.05 30.34 16.18
CA ASP A 4 -34.53 31.26 15.17
C ASP A 4 -34.06 30.51 13.91
N LYS A 5 -34.36 31.09 12.75
CA LYS A 5 -34.06 30.58 11.40
C LYS A 5 -32.55 30.65 11.11
N PRO A 6 -31.96 29.68 10.37
CA PRO A 6 -30.55 29.75 9.98
C PRO A 6 -30.33 30.88 8.95
N SER A 7 -29.46 31.81 9.33
CA SER A 7 -28.98 32.91 8.49
C SER A 7 -28.25 32.38 7.26
N GLY A 8 -28.62 32.92 6.09
CA GLY A 8 -28.23 32.43 4.77
C GLY A 8 -26.74 32.54 4.44
N ILE A 9 -26.26 31.54 3.70
CA ILE A 9 -24.99 31.60 2.98
C ILE A 9 -25.27 32.26 1.62
N ASN A 10 -24.85 33.51 1.46
CA ASN A 10 -24.87 34.25 0.21
C ASN A 10 -23.66 33.83 -0.65
N HIS A 11 -23.86 33.01 -1.68
CA HIS A 11 -22.83 32.71 -2.68
C HIS A 11 -22.98 33.69 -3.85
N ASN A 12 -22.30 34.84 -3.81
CA ASN A 12 -22.15 35.65 -5.02
C ASN A 12 -20.96 36.64 -5.02
N LEU A 13 -19.72 36.15 -4.86
CA LEU A 13 -18.53 36.94 -5.17
C LEU A 13 -17.57 36.14 -6.05
N ILE A 14 -17.70 36.36 -7.36
CA ILE A 14 -16.74 35.95 -8.38
C ILE A 14 -15.51 36.87 -8.24
N GLY A 15 -14.45 36.38 -7.59
CA GLY A 15 -13.17 37.08 -7.44
C GLY A 15 -12.12 36.57 -8.44
N ARG A 16 -11.61 37.46 -9.28
CA ARG A 16 -10.58 37.22 -10.32
C ARG A 16 -9.26 36.70 -9.72
N ILE A 17 -8.67 35.67 -10.31
CA ILE A 17 -7.28 35.25 -10.05
C ILE A 17 -6.35 36.17 -10.85
N LEU A 18 -5.55 36.99 -10.16
CA LEU A 18 -4.46 37.78 -10.76
C LEU A 18 -3.18 36.93 -10.80
N THR A 19 -2.62 36.75 -11.99
CA THR A 19 -1.33 36.11 -12.26
C THR A 19 -0.15 36.87 -11.63
N ASN A 20 0.77 36.13 -11.00
CA ASN A 20 1.98 36.65 -10.35
C ASN A 20 2.99 37.20 -11.37
N GLN A 21 3.27 38.50 -11.33
CA GLN A 21 4.45 39.13 -11.92
C GLN A 21 5.47 39.37 -10.80
N ASN A 22 6.53 38.56 -10.73
CA ASN A 22 7.81 38.96 -10.14
C ASN A 22 8.89 37.92 -10.50
N LEU A 23 9.39 38.01 -11.74
CA LEU A 23 10.75 37.60 -12.07
C LEU A 23 11.65 38.82 -11.82
N GLY A 24 12.53 38.72 -10.82
CA GLY A 24 13.61 39.67 -10.60
C GLY A 24 14.74 38.97 -9.86
N LYS A 25 15.86 38.71 -10.56
CA LYS A 25 17.11 38.21 -9.96
C LYS A 25 17.91 39.40 -9.42
N SER A 26 18.52 39.23 -8.24
CA SER A 26 19.82 39.82 -7.91
C SER A 26 20.46 39.12 -6.71
N ASP A 27 21.69 38.66 -6.91
CA ASP A 27 22.60 38.11 -5.92
C ASP A 27 23.01 39.15 -4.87
N GLU A 28 23.03 38.78 -3.58
CA GLU A 28 24.06 39.26 -2.63
C GLU A 28 24.02 38.46 -1.31
N THR A 29 25.16 37.85 -0.99
CA THR A 29 25.41 37.13 0.27
C THR A 29 25.54 38.10 1.44
N LYS A 30 24.68 37.98 2.45
CA LYS A 30 24.97 38.50 3.79
C LYS A 30 24.31 37.65 4.87
N LYS A 31 25.13 36.79 5.51
CA LYS A 31 24.76 36.13 6.77
C LYS A 31 24.78 37.18 7.88
N MET A 32 23.62 37.46 8.48
CA MET A 32 23.53 38.01 9.83
C MET A 32 22.28 37.49 10.55
N SER A 33 22.53 37.07 11.80
CA SER A 33 21.62 36.90 12.93
C SER A 33 20.41 35.98 12.79
N SER A 34 20.52 34.86 13.50
CA SER A 34 19.47 34.22 14.30
C SER A 34 18.21 35.08 14.51
N GLY A 35 17.22 34.84 13.67
CA GLY A 35 15.83 35.13 13.94
C GLY A 35 15.06 33.85 13.64
N VAL A 36 14.92 32.97 14.64
CA VAL A 36 13.86 31.97 14.61
C VAL A 36 12.57 32.78 14.75
N SER A 37 12.04 33.23 13.62
CA SER A 37 10.69 33.79 13.56
C SER A 37 9.75 32.63 13.88
N ASN A 38 9.12 32.71 15.04
CA ASN A 38 8.13 31.77 15.56
C ASN A 38 6.81 31.83 14.76
N ASP A 39 6.87 31.69 13.43
CA ASP A 39 5.71 31.55 12.56
C ASP A 39 5.66 30.15 11.93
N ALA A 40 6.14 29.15 12.67
CA ALA A 40 5.72 27.77 12.48
C ALA A 40 4.32 27.57 13.09
N GLN A 41 3.34 28.38 12.68
CA GLN A 41 1.94 28.11 12.95
C GLN A 41 1.51 27.01 11.97
N THR A 42 1.89 25.79 12.33
CA THR A 42 1.18 24.54 12.07
C THR A 42 0.00 24.68 11.09
N LEU A 43 0.28 24.60 9.80
CA LEU A 43 -0.67 24.01 8.85
C LEU A 43 -0.75 22.49 9.13
N ALA A 44 -1.12 22.13 10.36
CA ALA A 44 -1.32 20.77 10.83
C ALA A 44 -2.77 20.33 10.58
N GLY A 45 -3.40 20.88 9.53
CA GLY A 45 -4.69 20.42 9.03
C GLY A 45 -4.49 19.34 7.98
N GLY A 46 -3.92 18.19 8.38
CA GLY A 46 -3.91 17.02 7.52
C GLY A 46 -5.33 16.46 7.43
N ASP A 47 -5.81 16.17 6.23
CA ASP A 47 -7.09 15.49 6.03
C ASP A 47 -7.02 14.10 6.69
N LYS A 48 -7.80 13.89 7.76
CA LYS A 48 -7.77 12.68 8.57
C LYS A 48 -8.73 11.66 7.97
N VAL A 49 -8.18 10.73 7.20
CA VAL A 49 -8.95 9.61 6.66
C VAL A 49 -9.16 8.57 7.76
N GLU A 50 -10.42 8.26 8.09
CA GLU A 50 -10.75 7.21 9.05
C GLU A 50 -10.74 5.84 8.36
N ILE A 51 -9.79 4.99 8.74
CA ILE A 51 -9.74 3.59 8.28
C ILE A 51 -10.77 2.78 9.07
N SER A 52 -11.67 2.08 8.36
CA SER A 52 -12.64 1.14 8.93
C SER A 52 -11.96 0.15 9.89
N SER A 53 -12.67 -0.26 10.95
CA SER A 53 -12.23 -1.29 11.89
C SER A 53 -11.82 -2.58 11.17
N GLU A 54 -12.59 -2.97 10.15
CA GLU A 54 -12.36 -4.16 9.33
C GLU A 54 -11.01 -4.08 8.59
N ALA A 55 -10.69 -2.93 8.01
CA ALA A 55 -9.43 -2.73 7.29
C ALA A 55 -8.22 -2.77 8.24
N ARG A 56 -8.36 -2.29 9.48
CA ARG A 56 -7.31 -2.40 10.51
C ARG A 56 -7.10 -3.86 10.94
N GLU A 57 -8.18 -4.61 11.11
CA GLU A 57 -8.11 -6.04 11.45
C GLU A 57 -7.44 -6.85 10.33
N LEU A 58 -7.83 -6.62 9.08
CA LEU A 58 -7.20 -7.26 7.92
C LEU A 58 -5.71 -6.92 7.84
N HIS A 59 -5.33 -5.66 8.06
CA HIS A 59 -3.92 -5.26 8.07
C HIS A 59 -3.14 -6.01 9.15
N LYS A 60 -3.72 -6.16 10.36
CA LYS A 60 -3.09 -6.90 11.45
C LYS A 60 -2.90 -8.38 11.09
N ILE A 61 -3.91 -9.02 10.52
CA ILE A 61 -3.84 -10.42 10.06
C ILE A 61 -2.75 -10.57 8.99
N LEU A 62 -2.76 -9.70 7.97
CA LEU A 62 -1.79 -9.73 6.88
C LEU A 62 -0.36 -9.50 7.36
N SER A 63 -0.15 -8.57 8.31
CA SER A 63 1.16 -8.35 8.90
C SER A 63 1.67 -9.57 9.65
N GLY A 64 0.83 -10.22 10.45
CA GLY A 64 1.18 -11.44 11.17
C GLY A 64 1.52 -12.59 10.22
N LEU A 65 0.71 -12.77 9.17
CA LEU A 65 0.94 -13.81 8.17
C LEU A 65 2.22 -13.56 7.37
N LYS A 66 2.49 -12.30 7.00
CA LYS A 66 3.72 -11.91 6.30
C LYS A 66 4.97 -12.22 7.12
N ASP A 67 4.92 -11.97 8.42
CA ASP A 67 6.05 -12.26 9.30
C ASP A 67 6.21 -13.76 9.53
N GLN A 68 5.12 -14.53 9.62
CA GLN A 68 5.19 -15.99 9.63
C GLN A 68 5.84 -16.55 8.36
N VAL A 69 5.46 -16.05 7.18
CA VAL A 69 6.05 -16.46 5.89
C VAL A 69 7.54 -16.15 5.82
N LYS A 70 8.00 -15.02 6.36
CA LYS A 70 9.44 -14.70 6.41
C LYS A 70 10.25 -15.64 7.31
N GLN A 71 9.64 -16.17 8.35
CA GLN A 71 10.28 -17.13 9.26
C GLN A 71 10.26 -18.56 8.71
N MET A 72 9.54 -18.82 7.62
CA MET A 72 9.54 -20.15 7.00
C MET A 72 10.91 -20.43 6.37
N PRO A 73 11.48 -21.62 6.60
CA PRO A 73 12.73 -22.01 5.97
C PRO A 73 12.57 -22.09 4.43
N ASP A 74 13.56 -21.59 3.69
CA ASP A 74 13.61 -21.74 2.23
C ASP A 74 13.98 -23.19 1.88
N THR A 75 12.96 -24.04 1.76
CA THR A 75 13.08 -25.45 1.37
C THR A 75 13.14 -25.66 -0.14
N ARG A 76 13.28 -24.59 -0.95
CA ARG A 76 13.23 -24.68 -2.42
C ARG A 76 14.33 -25.59 -2.96
N LYS A 77 15.56 -25.46 -2.45
CA LYS A 77 16.71 -26.26 -2.92
C LYS A 77 16.50 -27.76 -2.66
N GLU A 78 16.16 -28.11 -1.42
CA GLU A 78 15.89 -29.50 -1.01
C GLU A 78 14.78 -30.13 -1.85
N LYS A 79 13.69 -29.40 -2.10
CA LYS A 79 12.59 -29.87 -2.95
C LYS A 79 13.03 -30.08 -4.40
N ILE A 80 13.85 -29.19 -4.96
CA ILE A 80 14.38 -29.34 -6.31
C ILE A 80 15.27 -30.57 -6.41
N GLU A 81 16.16 -30.79 -5.44
CA GLU A 81 17.04 -31.97 -5.40
C GLU A 81 16.24 -33.27 -5.31
N LEU A 82 15.23 -33.31 -4.45
CA LEU A 82 14.33 -34.46 -4.34
C LEU A 82 13.61 -34.76 -5.66
N VAL A 83 13.10 -33.72 -6.34
CA VAL A 83 12.41 -33.89 -7.63
C VAL A 83 13.39 -34.39 -8.70
N LYS A 84 14.60 -33.85 -8.78
CA LYS A 84 15.64 -34.33 -9.70
C LYS A 84 15.93 -35.81 -9.49
N ALA A 85 16.13 -36.23 -8.24
CA ALA A 85 16.34 -37.65 -7.92
C ALA A 85 15.14 -38.53 -8.34
N ARG A 86 13.91 -38.04 -8.19
CA ARG A 86 12.70 -38.78 -8.63
C ARG A 86 12.59 -38.89 -10.15
N ILE A 87 13.02 -37.87 -10.89
CA ILE A 87 13.11 -37.91 -12.35
C ILE A 87 14.16 -38.92 -12.79
N GLU A 88 15.37 -38.85 -12.23
CA GLU A 88 16.47 -39.77 -12.56
C GLU A 88 16.12 -41.23 -12.27
N THR A 89 15.32 -41.48 -11.23
CA THR A 89 14.87 -42.84 -10.87
C THR A 89 13.65 -43.31 -11.66
N GLY A 90 13.15 -42.53 -12.61
CA GLY A 90 12.03 -42.90 -13.48
C GLY A 90 10.70 -43.06 -12.72
N VAL A 91 10.52 -42.34 -11.60
CA VAL A 91 9.32 -42.48 -10.77
C VAL A 91 8.07 -41.99 -11.50
N TYR A 92 8.19 -40.97 -12.34
CA TYR A 92 7.06 -40.33 -13.03
C TYR A 92 6.60 -41.09 -14.27
N GLU A 93 7.42 -42.02 -14.75
CA GLU A 93 7.27 -42.83 -15.95
C GLU A 93 6.48 -44.11 -15.64
N LYS A 94 6.24 -44.38 -14.35
CA LYS A 94 5.40 -45.49 -13.90
C LYS A 94 3.94 -45.22 -14.26
N ASP A 95 3.31 -46.15 -14.97
CA ASP A 95 1.90 -46.09 -15.36
C ASP A 95 0.93 -45.75 -14.21
N ALA A 96 1.22 -46.24 -13.00
CA ALA A 96 0.42 -45.94 -11.82
C ALA A 96 0.42 -44.44 -11.50
N VAL A 97 1.59 -43.81 -11.55
CA VAL A 97 1.75 -42.37 -11.28
C VAL A 97 1.09 -41.56 -12.39
N ILE A 98 1.29 -41.95 -13.65
CA ILE A 98 0.65 -41.28 -14.80
C ILE A 98 -0.88 -41.31 -14.68
N LYS A 99 -1.46 -42.47 -14.34
CA LYS A 99 -2.92 -42.62 -14.18
C LYS A 99 -3.46 -41.81 -13.01
N GLU A 100 -2.73 -41.76 -11.90
CA GLU A 100 -3.11 -40.97 -10.74
C GLU A 100 -3.09 -39.47 -11.04
N VAL A 101 -2.05 -38.99 -11.74
CA VAL A 101 -1.97 -37.60 -12.19
C VAL A 101 -3.12 -37.27 -13.15
N ALA A 102 -3.40 -38.14 -14.13
CA ALA A 102 -4.51 -37.95 -15.06
C ALA A 102 -5.87 -37.85 -14.35
N ARG A 103 -6.11 -38.70 -13.32
CA ARG A 103 -7.30 -38.60 -12.47
C ARG A 103 -7.36 -37.28 -11.71
N SER A 104 -6.25 -36.90 -11.08
CA SER A 104 -6.17 -35.65 -10.32
C SER A 104 -6.46 -34.42 -11.18
N ILE A 105 -5.97 -34.39 -12.43
CA ILE A 105 -6.27 -33.31 -13.38
C ILE A 105 -7.77 -33.30 -13.70
N LYS A 106 -8.36 -34.46 -14.01
CA LYS A 106 -9.80 -34.58 -14.26
C LYS A 106 -10.63 -34.08 -13.07
N ASP A 107 -10.25 -34.44 -11.85
CA ASP A 107 -10.99 -34.09 -10.64
C ASP A 107 -10.80 -32.62 -10.23
N SER A 108 -9.71 -31.98 -10.66
CA SER A 108 -9.42 -30.57 -10.36
C SER A 108 -10.29 -29.56 -11.13
N GLY A 109 -11.05 -30.00 -12.14
CA GLY A 109 -11.88 -29.13 -12.98
C GLY A 109 -11.06 -28.18 -13.87
N LEU A 110 -9.76 -28.47 -14.09
CA LEU A 110 -8.87 -27.72 -14.98
C LEU A 110 -9.05 -28.11 -16.47
N LEU A 111 -9.96 -29.02 -16.78
CA LEU A 111 -10.37 -29.47 -18.11
C LEU A 111 -11.90 -29.46 -18.20
#